data_AF-A0A2I0QUU6-F1
#
_entry.id   AF-A0A2I0QUU6-F1
#
_cell.length_a   1.000
_cell.length_b   1.000
_cell.length_c   1.000
_cell.angle_alpha   90.00
_cell.angle_beta   90.00
_cell.angle_gamma   90.00
#
_symmetry.space_group_name_H-M   'P 1'
#
loop_
_entity.id
_entity.type
_entity.pdbx_description
1 polymer ?
#
loop_
_entity_poly.entity_id
_entity_poly.type
_entity_poly.pdbx_seq_one_letter_code
_entity_poly.pdbx_strand_id
1 'polypeptide(L)' 'MMEFLYFPEDKTEYLPAILMLILFTVIAFIAMRFIIKASNNEKKKFEEQFPGAKREEQQIDKSSS' A
#
# COMPACT_ATOMS: atom_id res chain seq x y z
N MET A 1 24.75 -17.12 -21.33
CA MET A 1 23.69 -17.82 -22.08
C MET A 1 22.38 -17.50 -21.38
N MET A 2 21.31 -17.18 -22.11
CA MET A 2 20.00 -16.89 -21.51
C MET A 2 19.64 -18.02 -20.55
N GLU A 3 19.44 -17.69 -19.28
CA GLU A 3 18.67 -18.53 -18.36
C GLU A 3 17.26 -18.59 -18.97
N PHE A 4 17.06 -19.65 -19.75
CA PHE A 4 15.83 -19.95 -20.45
C PHE A 4 14.69 -19.84 -19.44
N LEU A 5 13.69 -19.01 -19.70
CA LEU A 5 12.45 -19.07 -18.97
C LEU A 5 11.91 -20.50 -19.12
N TYR A 6 12.15 -21.34 -18.13
CA TYR A 6 11.56 -22.67 -18.08
C TYR A 6 10.09 -22.47 -17.79
N PHE A 7 9.30 -22.61 -18.85
CA PHE A 7 7.87 -22.68 -18.75
C PHE A 7 7.52 -24.16 -18.59
N PRO A 8 7.09 -24.61 -17.41
CA PRO A 8 6.64 -25.98 -17.27
C PRO A 8 5.54 -26.28 -18.30
N GLU A 9 5.69 -27.44 -18.96
CA GLU A 9 4.70 -27.95 -19.92
C GLU A 9 3.38 -28.24 -19.21
N ASP A 10 3.46 -28.74 -17.97
CA ASP A 10 2.30 -28.96 -17.12
C ASP A 10 1.89 -27.67 -16.38
N LYS A 11 0.65 -27.24 -16.59
CA LYS A 11 0.11 -26.02 -15.97
C LYS A 11 -0.01 -26.12 -14.44
N THR A 12 0.00 -27.32 -13.88
CA THR A 12 -0.07 -27.55 -12.43
C THR A 12 1.17 -27.07 -11.69
N GLU A 13 2.33 -27.02 -12.34
CA GLU A 13 3.58 -26.52 -11.74
C GLU A 13 3.56 -25.00 -11.48
N TYR A 14 2.70 -24.23 -12.14
CA TYR A 14 2.51 -22.79 -11.85
C TYR A 14 1.61 -22.52 -10.65
N LEU A 15 0.83 -23.52 -10.21
CA LEU A 15 -0.11 -23.39 -9.11
C LEU A 15 0.56 -22.86 -7.82
N PRO A 16 1.72 -23.38 -7.37
CA PRO A 16 2.42 -22.82 -6.21
C PRO A 16 2.81 -21.34 -6.39
N ALA A 17 3.23 -20.93 -7.58
CA ALA A 17 3.58 -19.53 -7.85
C ALA A 17 2.36 -18.60 -7.76
N ILE A 18 1.22 -19.02 -8.32
CA ILE A 18 -0.03 -18.25 -8.27
C ILE A 18 -0.54 -18.15 -6.83
N LEU A 19 -0.46 -19.24 -6.06
CA LEU A 19 -0.83 -19.24 -4.64
C LEU A 19 0.03 -18.27 -3.83
N MET A 20 1.34 -18.25 -4.07
CA MET A 20 2.25 -17.30 -3.43
C MET A 20 1.90 -15.85 -3.81
N LEU A 21 1.65 -15.59 -5.10
CA LEU A 21 1.26 -14.26 -5.57
C LEU A 21 -0.01 -13.78 -4.86
N ILE A 22 -1.04 -14.62 -4.79
CA ILE A 22 -2.31 -14.30 -4.13
C ILE A 22 -2.07 -14.06 -2.64
N LEU A 23 -1.30 -14.92 -1.97
CA LEU A 23 -0.98 -14.78 -0.55
C LEU A 23 -0.30 -13.44 -0.26
N PHE A 24 0.76 -13.09 -1.01
CA PHE A 24 1.46 -11.82 -0.84
C PHE A 24 0.56 -10.62 -1.15
N THR A 25 -0.27 -10.71 -2.18
CA THR A 25 -1.21 -9.64 -2.54
C THR A 25 -2.23 -9.41 -1.42
N VAL A 26 -2.80 -10.48 -0.87
CA VAL A 26 -3.74 -10.40 0.25
C VAL A 26 -3.07 -9.80 1.49
N ILE A 27 -1.87 -10.26 1.83
CA ILE A 27 -1.10 -9.73 2.98
C ILE A 27 -0.79 -8.24 2.77
N ALA A 28 -0.33 -7.84 1.59
CA ALA A 28 -0.02 -6.46 1.28
C ALA A 28 -1.26 -5.56 1.39
N PHE A 29 -2.41 -6.04 0.91
CA PHE A 29 -3.67 -5.32 1.02
C PHE A 29 -4.11 -5.14 2.48
N ILE A 30 -4.00 -6.20 3.29
CA ILE A 30 -4.28 -6.14 4.72
C ILE A 30 -3.31 -5.17 5.40
N ALA A 31 -2.01 -5.28 5.16
CA ALA A 31 -1.00 -4.41 5.74
C ALA A 31 -1.28 -2.93 5.40
N MET A 32 -1.57 -2.62 4.13
CA MET A 32 -1.93 -1.28 3.69
C MET A 32 -3.17 -0.76 4.41
N ARG A 33 -4.21 -1.60 4.57
CA ARG A 33 -5.43 -1.25 5.32
C ARG A 33 -5.13 -0.94 6.78
N PHE A 34 -4.26 -1.72 7.43
CA PHE A 34 -3.83 -1.50 8.81
C PHE A 34 -3.04 -0.20 8.96
N ILE A 35 -2.10 0.07 8.06
CA ILE A 35 -1.29 1.30 8.07
C ILE A 35 -2.17 2.53 7.90
N ILE A 36 -3.10 2.54 6.94
CA ILE A 36 -4.01 3.67 6.71
C ILE A 36 -4.90 3.91 7.94
N LYS A 37 -5.42 2.83 8.55
CA LYS A 37 -6.24 2.95 9.76
C LYS A 37 -5.46 3.52 10.94
N ALA A 38 -4.21 3.08 11.12
CA ALA A 38 -3.31 3.60 12.15
C ALA A 38 -3.00 5.10 11.89
N SER A 39 -2.62 5.43 10.66
CA SER A 39 -2.28 6.79 10.23
C SER A 39 -3.44 7.77 10.44
N ASN A 40 -4.68 7.38 10.13
CA ASN A 40 -5.85 8.24 10.37
C ASN A 40 -6.06 8.55 11.86
N ASN A 41 -5.69 7.63 12.75
CA ASN A 41 -5.80 7.86 14.18
C ASN A 41 -4.71 8.82 14.68
N GLU A 42 -3.50 8.70 14.14
CA GLU A 42 -2.40 9.62 14.42
C GLU A 42 -2.66 11.02 13.88
N LYS A 43 -3.21 11.13 12.65
CA LYS A 43 -3.63 12.41 12.07
C LYS A 43 -4.60 13.15 12.98
N LYS A 44 -5.65 12.48 13.49
CA LYS A 44 -6.59 13.13 14.42
C LYS A 44 -5.92 13.64 15.69
N LYS A 45 -5.01 12.86 16.28
CA LYS A 45 -4.27 13.28 17.48
C LYS A 45 -3.33 14.45 17.19
N PHE A 46 -2.66 14.43 16.04
CA PHE A 46 -1.79 15.50 15.60
C PHE A 46 -2.58 16.80 15.36
N GLU A 47 -3.73 16.72 14.71
CA GLU A 47 -4.63 17.85 14.49
C GLU A 47 -5.16 18.46 15.79
N GLU A 48 -5.44 17.63 16.80
CA GLU A 48 -5.90 18.08 18.12
C GLU A 48 -4.77 18.77 18.91
N GLN A 49 -3.53 18.26 18.80
CA GLN A 49 -2.36 18.86 19.45
C GLN A 49 -1.84 20.11 18.73
N PHE A 50 -1.98 20.18 17.40
CA PHE A 50 -1.45 21.25 16.56
C PHE A 50 -2.54 21.84 15.65
N PRO A 51 -3.53 22.56 16.21
CA PRO A 51 -4.65 23.12 15.45
C PRO A 51 -4.25 24.13 14.36
N GLY A 52 -3.03 24.67 14.40
CA GLY A 52 -2.47 25.57 13.38
C GLY A 52 -2.04 24.85 12.08
N ALA A 53 -1.67 23.57 12.14
CA ALA A 53 -1.13 22.83 11.00
C ALA A 53 -2.14 22.64 9.85
N LYS A 54 -3.44 22.56 10.17
CA LYS A 54 -4.52 22.48 9.15
C LYS A 54 -4.60 23.72 8.25
N ARG A 55 -4.18 24.88 8.75
CA ARG A 55 -4.32 26.15 8.03
C ARG A 55 -3.27 26.28 6.91
N GLU A 56 -2.12 25.64 7.08
CA GLU A 56 -1.02 25.65 6.10
C GLU A 56 -1.33 24.74 4.91
N GLU A 57 -1.85 23.52 5.14
CA GLU A 57 -2.29 22.63 4.06
C GLU A 57 -3.39 23.27 3.19
N GLN A 58 -4.36 23.97 3.81
CA GLN A 58 -5.43 24.66 3.08
C GLN A 58 -4.98 25.93 2.35
N GLN A 59 -3.90 26.59 2.80
CA GLN A 59 -3.35 27.76 2.12
C GLN A 59 -2.48 27.37 0.92
N ILE A 60 -1.73 26.26 1.02
CA ILE A 60 -0.90 25.77 -0.09
C ILE A 60 -1.76 25.25 -1.24
N ASP A 61 -2.88 24.58 -0.94
CA ASP A 61 -3.86 24.09 -1.94
C ASP A 61 -4.56 25.26 -2.67
N LYS A 62 -4.95 26.31 -1.95
CA LYS A 62 -5.56 27.52 -2.54
C LYS A 62 -4.57 28.46 -3.25
N SER A 63 -3.28 28.36 -2.96
CA SER A 63 -2.23 29.15 -3.65
C SER A 63 -1.74 28.48 -4.93
N SER A 64 -2.07 27.20 -5.14
CA SER A 64 -1.68 26.42 -6.32
C SER A 64 -2.81 26.24 -7.35
N SER A 65 -3.98 26.85 -7.12
CA SER A 65 -5.10 27.00 -8.07
C SER A 65 -5.29 28.47 -8.43
#